data_AF-A0A2A3LGH3-F1
#
_entry.id   AF-A0A2A3LGH3-F1
#
_cell.length_a   1.000
_cell.length_b   1.000
_cell.length_c   1.000
_cell.angle_alpha   90.00
_cell.angle_beta   90.00
_cell.angle_gamma   90.00
#
_symmetry.space_group_name_H-M   'P 1'
#
loop_
_entity.id
_entity.type
_entity.pdbx_description
1 polymer ?
#
loop_
_entity_poly.entity_id
_entity_poly.type
_entity_poly.pdbx_seq_one_letter_code
_entity_poly.pdbx_strand_id
1 'polypeptide(L)'
;MTDIDKLASDILDVGDRFLRTDDYDARMDRFAEEIDGLDASARNQLFDEILEQDGGALMSWLTVDRLNGMVADGRISEQERGAIFDAFGDAYVDGDISFQDAMQFTNIFGSQAVGPMGLSPDAGAIDALVGTLTGSNSPYSSQFIEKFASELLTERVLADPPALLPGEQGPYAGILLNALDQAGGSSAVNAVLGSLSNDQQTALRDLLSADGRSFENPGLESANVRDPMAIYIETVSRHGSGAEAVDLVRYVSENSSGNIIENQYYDHDNKPLDARAEALGELFTTHGDAILTDLTVANPTQTSGSTNDRQTVIGDNLAALSNLVRITGLNPDNSHAGQVMDLLGAFTSENIRLGNMAENSDVNGDGVIDGADIEAIDAGNGRTGMIGAVMQDAVSSGYVDLRADIAARDAFMGFILDTAISAIPVGGSLAGDAIADHLKGALGGLSEGVRDQIAESLSAIPKDLLTNAQGQLTDQAKAAIIDALPEDYQYLEGIKNESNTFILDTILGASHRDYQISESMGEYGTYIDGSRGS
;
A
#
# COMPACT_ATOMS: atom_id res chain seq x y z
N MET A 1 -43.14 25.27 -22.01
CA MET A 1 -43.14 26.23 -20.90
C MET A 1 -43.81 25.61 -19.70
N THR A 2 -43.05 24.73 -19.06
CA THR A 2 -43.26 24.33 -17.67
C THR A 2 -42.91 25.51 -16.75
N ASP A 3 -43.15 25.37 -15.45
CA ASP A 3 -42.75 26.39 -14.47
C ASP A 3 -41.20 26.52 -14.38
N ILE A 4 -40.45 25.46 -14.68
CA ILE A 4 -38.98 25.45 -14.71
C ILE A 4 -38.44 26.18 -15.95
N ASP A 5 -38.99 25.94 -17.15
CA ASP A 5 -38.60 26.66 -18.39
C ASP A 5 -38.68 28.17 -18.19
N LYS A 6 -39.73 28.61 -17.47
CA LYS A 6 -39.94 30.02 -17.17
C LYS A 6 -38.98 30.53 -16.11
N LEU A 7 -38.74 29.77 -15.05
CA LEU A 7 -37.78 30.14 -14.01
C LEU A 7 -36.38 30.32 -14.59
N ALA A 8 -35.93 29.38 -15.44
CA ALA A 8 -34.65 29.48 -16.14
C ALA A 8 -34.57 30.77 -16.99
N SER A 9 -35.59 31.05 -17.79
CA SER A 9 -35.65 32.28 -18.60
C SER A 9 -35.64 33.55 -17.74
N ASP A 10 -36.40 33.55 -16.63
CA ASP A 10 -36.45 34.67 -15.68
C ASP A 10 -35.08 34.90 -15.01
N ILE A 11 -34.31 33.84 -14.73
CA ILE A 11 -32.93 33.91 -14.21
C ILE A 11 -31.97 34.46 -15.27
N LEU A 12 -32.03 33.94 -16.51
CA LEU A 12 -31.14 34.38 -17.60
C LEU A 12 -31.33 35.86 -17.95
N ASP A 13 -32.57 36.37 -17.84
CA ASP A 13 -32.91 37.78 -18.01
C ASP A 13 -32.32 38.68 -16.89
N VAL A 14 -31.95 38.12 -15.73
CA VAL A 14 -31.29 38.90 -14.67
C VAL A 14 -29.90 39.30 -15.11
N GLY A 15 -29.59 40.58 -14.92
CA GLY A 15 -28.29 41.14 -15.26
C GLY A 15 -28.11 41.44 -16.75
N ASP A 16 -28.94 40.89 -17.63
CA ASP A 16 -28.88 41.16 -19.07
C ASP A 16 -29.14 42.64 -19.34
N ARG A 17 -28.20 43.25 -20.06
CA ARG A 17 -28.23 44.68 -20.40
C ARG A 17 -27.92 44.87 -21.86
N PHE A 18 -28.97 45.08 -22.63
CA PHE A 18 -28.88 45.50 -24.02
C PHE A 18 -27.90 46.68 -24.19
N LEU A 19 -26.80 46.47 -24.93
CA LEU A 19 -25.71 47.42 -25.24
C LEU A 19 -24.71 47.74 -24.09
N ARG A 20 -24.67 46.96 -23.00
CA ARG A 20 -23.65 47.06 -21.93
C ARG A 20 -23.06 45.70 -21.57
N THR A 21 -22.00 45.68 -20.77
CA THR A 21 -21.50 44.45 -20.15
C THR A 21 -22.57 43.88 -19.23
N ASP A 22 -22.82 42.58 -19.39
CA ASP A 22 -23.75 41.79 -18.61
C ASP A 22 -23.36 41.76 -17.12
N ASP A 23 -24.35 41.69 -16.24
CA ASP A 23 -24.16 41.62 -14.78
C ASP A 23 -24.24 40.17 -14.31
N TYR A 24 -23.21 39.40 -14.70
CA TYR A 24 -23.13 37.96 -14.44
C TYR A 24 -23.20 37.59 -12.96
N ASP A 25 -22.74 38.46 -12.05
CA ASP A 25 -22.87 38.17 -10.62
C ASP A 25 -24.33 38.30 -10.17
N ALA A 26 -25.09 39.26 -10.70
CA ALA A 26 -26.52 39.36 -10.37
C ALA A 26 -27.30 38.15 -10.87
N ARG A 27 -26.91 37.60 -12.03
CA ARG A 27 -27.48 36.36 -12.55
C ARG A 27 -27.17 35.17 -11.66
N MET A 28 -25.90 34.98 -11.30
CA MET A 28 -25.48 33.91 -10.39
C MET A 28 -26.15 34.01 -9.02
N ASP A 29 -26.25 35.22 -8.45
CA ASP A 29 -26.90 35.48 -7.16
C ASP A 29 -28.37 35.05 -7.21
N ARG A 30 -29.07 35.43 -8.28
CA ARG A 30 -30.46 34.99 -8.49
C ARG A 30 -30.58 33.47 -8.66
N PHE A 31 -29.68 32.87 -9.44
CA PHE A 31 -29.68 31.42 -9.63
C PHE A 31 -29.45 30.67 -8.31
N ALA A 32 -28.51 31.14 -7.50
CA ALA A 32 -28.16 30.59 -6.20
C ALA A 32 -29.35 30.67 -5.21
N GLU A 33 -30.03 31.81 -5.15
CA GLU A 33 -31.25 32.00 -4.33
C GLU A 33 -32.36 31.02 -4.75
N GLU A 34 -32.62 30.88 -6.05
CA GLU A 34 -33.71 30.06 -6.56
C GLU A 34 -33.43 28.56 -6.41
N ILE A 35 -32.21 28.12 -6.73
CA ILE A 35 -31.87 26.70 -6.69
C ILE A 35 -31.84 26.15 -5.25
N ASP A 36 -31.39 26.93 -4.26
CA ASP A 36 -31.44 26.51 -2.86
C ASP A 36 -32.89 26.29 -2.38
N GLY A 37 -33.84 27.08 -2.89
CA GLY A 37 -35.26 26.96 -2.57
C GLY A 37 -35.97 25.74 -3.17
N LEU A 38 -35.37 25.06 -4.14
CA LEU A 38 -35.95 23.91 -4.85
C LEU A 38 -35.62 22.57 -4.18
N ASP A 39 -36.43 21.54 -4.47
CA ASP A 39 -36.09 20.15 -4.16
C ASP A 39 -35.10 19.57 -5.18
N ALA A 40 -34.44 18.45 -4.85
CA ALA A 40 -33.39 17.87 -5.69
C ALA A 40 -33.82 17.63 -7.15
N SER A 41 -35.03 17.11 -7.37
CA SER A 41 -35.52 16.86 -8.74
C SER A 41 -35.74 18.14 -9.52
N ALA A 42 -36.27 19.18 -8.89
CA ALA A 42 -36.48 20.48 -9.53
C ALA A 42 -35.15 21.24 -9.73
N ARG A 43 -34.17 21.05 -8.83
CA ARG A 43 -32.81 21.60 -9.00
C ARG A 43 -32.14 21.05 -10.26
N ASN A 44 -32.19 19.75 -10.47
CA ASN A 44 -31.60 19.10 -11.66
C ASN A 44 -32.26 19.62 -12.95
N GLN A 45 -33.59 19.66 -12.97
CA GLN A 45 -34.34 20.19 -14.12
C GLN A 45 -34.03 21.66 -14.39
N LEU A 46 -33.88 22.49 -13.35
CA LEU A 46 -33.51 23.88 -13.53
C LEU A 46 -32.09 24.03 -14.10
N PHE A 47 -31.15 23.22 -13.61
CA PHE A 47 -29.77 23.26 -14.09
C PHE A 47 -29.69 22.86 -15.57
N ASP A 48 -30.34 21.76 -15.95
CA ASP A 48 -30.41 21.28 -17.33
C ASP A 48 -31.04 22.34 -18.25
N GLU A 49 -32.19 22.91 -17.86
CA GLU A 49 -32.86 23.94 -18.64
C GLU A 49 -32.03 25.22 -18.80
N ILE A 50 -31.24 25.61 -17.78
CA ILE A 50 -30.30 26.73 -17.89
C ILE A 50 -29.26 26.46 -18.98
N LEU A 51 -28.72 25.24 -19.06
CA LEU A 51 -27.75 24.87 -20.09
C LEU A 51 -28.39 24.73 -21.48
N GLU A 52 -29.64 24.26 -21.56
CA GLU A 52 -30.39 24.20 -22.83
C GLU A 52 -30.63 25.62 -23.40
N GLN A 53 -31.03 26.56 -22.54
CA GLN A 53 -31.31 27.94 -22.95
C GLN A 53 -30.03 28.79 -23.13
N ASP A 54 -28.99 28.55 -22.33
CA ASP A 54 -27.68 29.21 -22.38
C ASP A 54 -26.53 28.19 -22.32
N GLY A 55 -26.23 27.57 -23.47
CA GLY A 55 -25.08 26.66 -23.59
C GLY A 55 -23.71 27.31 -23.36
N GLY A 56 -23.65 28.64 -23.17
CA GLY A 56 -22.44 29.38 -22.79
C GLY A 56 -22.31 29.64 -21.29
N ALA A 57 -23.29 29.22 -20.47
CA ALA A 57 -23.35 29.55 -19.04
C ALA A 57 -22.08 29.14 -18.30
N LEU A 58 -21.63 27.89 -18.51
CA LEU A 58 -20.43 27.31 -17.87
C LEU A 58 -19.10 27.97 -18.29
N MET A 59 -19.08 28.79 -19.35
CA MET A 59 -17.89 29.57 -19.77
C MET A 59 -17.93 31.04 -19.32
N SER A 60 -19.05 31.52 -18.79
CA SER A 60 -19.30 32.96 -18.68
C SER A 60 -19.66 33.40 -17.28
N TRP A 61 -20.79 32.92 -16.77
CA TRP A 61 -21.34 33.31 -15.49
C TRP A 61 -21.40 32.15 -14.50
N LEU A 62 -21.75 30.93 -14.94
CA LEU A 62 -21.87 29.73 -14.12
C LEU A 62 -20.51 29.01 -13.97
N THR A 63 -19.51 29.71 -13.41
CA THR A 63 -18.16 29.18 -13.20
C THR A 63 -17.85 29.00 -11.71
N VAL A 64 -17.05 27.98 -11.38
CA VAL A 64 -16.61 27.71 -10.00
C VAL A 64 -15.84 28.89 -9.40
N ASP A 65 -14.97 29.54 -10.17
CA ASP A 65 -14.20 30.71 -9.71
C ASP A 65 -15.13 31.86 -9.30
N ARG A 66 -16.19 32.12 -10.08
CA ARG A 66 -17.17 33.17 -9.75
C ARG A 66 -17.97 32.76 -8.52
N LEU A 67 -18.42 31.52 -8.45
CA LEU A 67 -19.19 30.98 -7.33
C LEU A 67 -18.41 31.12 -6.01
N ASN A 68 -17.14 30.67 -6.00
CA ASN A 68 -16.26 30.77 -4.83
C ASN A 68 -15.95 32.23 -4.48
N GLY A 69 -15.73 33.10 -5.47
CA GLY A 69 -15.53 34.53 -5.25
C GLY A 69 -16.76 35.20 -4.60
N MET A 70 -17.96 34.85 -5.03
CA MET A 70 -19.21 35.39 -4.48
C MET A 70 -19.49 34.88 -3.05
N VAL A 71 -19.11 33.65 -2.71
CA VAL A 71 -19.13 33.17 -1.31
C VAL A 71 -18.14 33.96 -0.45
N ALA A 72 -16.90 34.14 -0.93
CA ALA A 72 -15.86 34.89 -0.21
C ALA A 72 -16.26 36.35 0.04
N ASP A 73 -16.97 36.97 -0.90
CA ASP A 73 -17.53 38.32 -0.78
C ASP A 73 -18.79 38.37 0.11
N GLY A 74 -19.32 37.22 0.55
CA GLY A 74 -20.54 37.10 1.34
C GLY A 74 -21.81 37.46 0.57
N ARG A 75 -21.77 37.42 -0.76
CA ARG A 75 -22.94 37.69 -1.63
C ARG A 75 -23.89 36.51 -1.68
N ILE A 76 -23.32 35.30 -1.75
CA ILE A 76 -24.06 34.05 -1.59
C ILE A 76 -23.48 33.28 -0.40
N SER A 77 -24.26 32.38 0.17
CA SER A 77 -23.89 31.51 1.27
C SER A 77 -23.24 30.21 0.80
N GLU A 78 -22.50 29.55 1.70
CA GLU A 78 -21.99 28.20 1.46
C GLU A 78 -23.11 27.18 1.19
N GLN A 79 -24.30 27.40 1.75
CA GLN A 79 -25.45 26.55 1.52
C GLN A 79 -25.93 26.67 0.06
N GLU A 80 -26.10 27.90 -0.44
CA GLU A 80 -26.49 28.13 -1.83
C GLU A 80 -25.44 27.62 -2.81
N ARG A 81 -24.14 27.81 -2.49
CA ARG A 81 -23.04 27.17 -3.23
C ARG A 81 -23.20 25.65 -3.25
N GLY A 82 -23.44 25.02 -2.10
CA GLY A 82 -23.67 23.58 -2.00
C GLY A 82 -24.84 23.10 -2.86
N ALA A 83 -25.97 23.83 -2.87
CA ALA A 83 -27.13 23.48 -3.69
C ALA A 83 -26.84 23.49 -5.19
N ILE A 84 -25.98 24.40 -5.67
CA ILE A 84 -25.53 24.44 -7.07
C ILE A 84 -24.67 23.21 -7.39
N PHE A 85 -23.71 22.89 -6.52
CA PHE A 85 -22.82 21.76 -6.68
C PHE A 85 -23.57 20.41 -6.66
N ASP A 86 -24.52 20.25 -5.74
CA ASP A 86 -25.39 19.06 -5.66
C ASP A 86 -26.21 18.89 -6.94
N ALA A 87 -26.86 19.97 -7.40
CA ALA A 87 -27.68 19.94 -8.61
C ALA A 87 -26.89 19.59 -9.86
N PHE A 88 -25.69 20.16 -9.99
CA PHE A 88 -24.76 19.82 -11.07
C PHE A 88 -24.31 18.36 -10.99
N GLY A 89 -23.92 17.91 -9.79
CA GLY A 89 -23.47 16.54 -9.55
C GLY A 89 -24.53 15.51 -9.92
N ASP A 90 -25.75 15.69 -9.43
CA ASP A 90 -26.87 14.80 -9.72
C ASP A 90 -27.24 14.82 -11.22
N ALA A 91 -27.34 16.00 -11.84
CA ALA A 91 -27.65 16.11 -13.28
C ALA A 91 -26.57 15.46 -14.16
N TYR A 92 -25.29 15.54 -13.79
CA TYR A 92 -24.24 14.81 -14.49
C TYR A 92 -24.35 13.29 -14.26
N VAL A 93 -24.60 12.84 -13.03
CA VAL A 93 -24.77 11.40 -12.72
C VAL A 93 -25.93 10.81 -13.52
N ASP A 94 -27.08 11.50 -13.55
CA ASP A 94 -28.29 11.09 -14.27
C ASP A 94 -28.12 11.15 -15.81
N GLY A 95 -27.12 11.89 -16.30
CA GLY A 95 -26.77 11.98 -17.72
C GLY A 95 -27.46 13.12 -18.47
N ASP A 96 -28.06 14.06 -17.74
CA ASP A 96 -28.63 15.29 -18.29
C ASP A 96 -27.50 16.26 -18.72
N ILE A 97 -26.37 16.22 -18.00
CA ILE A 97 -25.14 16.97 -18.35
C ILE A 97 -24.11 16.05 -19.00
N SER A 98 -23.44 16.53 -20.05
CA SER A 98 -22.41 15.76 -20.75
C SER A 98 -21.06 15.75 -20.00
N PHE A 99 -20.22 14.77 -20.31
CA PHE A 99 -18.84 14.73 -19.81
C PHE A 99 -18.02 15.98 -20.17
N GLN A 100 -18.27 16.56 -21.36
CA GLN A 100 -17.60 17.78 -21.79
C GLN A 100 -17.98 18.97 -20.90
N ASP A 101 -19.27 19.11 -20.60
CA ASP A 101 -19.77 20.16 -19.71
C ASP A 101 -19.26 19.95 -18.29
N ALA A 102 -19.13 18.70 -17.83
CA ALA A 102 -18.59 18.41 -16.52
C ALA A 102 -17.10 18.79 -16.39
N MET A 103 -16.28 18.49 -17.40
CA MET A 103 -14.88 18.96 -17.44
C MET A 103 -14.80 20.49 -17.46
N GLN A 104 -15.76 21.15 -18.10
CA GLN A 104 -15.80 22.60 -18.20
C GLN A 104 -16.19 23.25 -16.87
N PHE A 105 -17.22 22.74 -16.20
CA PHE A 105 -17.65 23.24 -14.90
C PHE A 105 -16.58 23.04 -13.82
N THR A 106 -16.03 21.82 -13.71
CA THR A 106 -14.93 21.52 -12.78
C THR A 106 -13.64 22.26 -13.12
N ASN A 107 -13.54 22.79 -14.35
CA ASN A 107 -12.38 23.50 -14.87
C ASN A 107 -11.06 22.72 -14.65
N ILE A 108 -11.12 21.39 -14.74
CA ILE A 108 -10.00 20.53 -14.32
C ILE A 108 -8.69 20.88 -15.04
N PHE A 109 -8.75 21.13 -16.35
CA PHE A 109 -7.59 21.51 -17.16
C PHE A 109 -7.20 22.99 -17.07
N GLY A 110 -8.08 23.86 -16.55
CA GLY A 110 -7.81 25.29 -16.36
C GLY A 110 -7.43 25.67 -14.94
N SER A 111 -7.57 24.74 -13.98
CA SER A 111 -7.37 24.90 -12.54
C SER A 111 -5.96 25.37 -12.11
N GLN A 112 -4.97 25.28 -13.00
CA GLN A 112 -3.55 25.47 -12.70
C GLN A 112 -2.97 24.46 -11.68
N ALA A 113 -3.73 23.43 -11.27
CA ALA A 113 -3.25 22.39 -10.37
C ALA A 113 -2.22 21.47 -11.04
N VAL A 114 -2.32 21.30 -12.36
CA VAL A 114 -1.38 20.53 -13.18
C VAL A 114 -0.97 21.39 -14.38
N GLY A 115 0.33 21.38 -14.67
CA GLY A 115 0.89 21.99 -15.87
C GLY A 115 1.74 21.01 -16.68
N PRO A 116 2.35 21.46 -17.80
CA PRO A 116 3.12 20.59 -18.69
C PRO A 116 4.35 19.92 -18.03
N MET A 117 4.79 20.46 -16.89
CA MET A 117 5.94 19.98 -16.12
C MET A 117 5.54 19.13 -14.90
N GLY A 118 4.25 18.85 -14.73
CA GLY A 118 3.73 18.08 -13.60
C GLY A 118 2.81 18.86 -12.69
N LEU A 119 2.69 18.36 -11.46
CA LEU A 119 1.90 18.95 -10.40
C LEU A 119 2.39 20.38 -10.09
N SER A 120 1.43 21.29 -9.86
CA SER A 120 1.71 22.68 -9.53
C SER A 120 2.40 22.81 -8.16
N PRO A 121 3.36 23.73 -7.99
CA PRO A 121 3.87 24.06 -6.67
C PRO A 121 2.89 24.91 -5.83
N ASP A 122 1.79 25.39 -6.43
CA ASP A 122 0.76 26.14 -5.73
C ASP A 122 -0.25 25.19 -5.08
N ALA A 123 -0.06 24.95 -3.79
CA ALA A 123 -0.96 24.14 -2.98
C ALA A 123 -2.42 24.63 -3.01
N GLY A 124 -2.65 25.94 -3.16
CA GLY A 124 -4.00 26.51 -3.22
C GLY A 124 -4.76 26.12 -4.48
N ALA A 125 -4.05 25.99 -5.61
CA ALA A 125 -4.66 25.54 -6.87
C ALA A 125 -5.10 24.07 -6.78
N ILE A 126 -4.30 23.23 -6.12
CA ILE A 126 -4.61 21.80 -5.92
C ILE A 126 -5.77 21.64 -4.94
N ASP A 127 -5.72 22.33 -3.79
CA ASP A 127 -6.79 22.33 -2.79
C ASP A 127 -8.12 22.78 -3.40
N ALA A 128 -8.10 23.86 -4.20
CA ALA A 128 -9.29 24.37 -4.87
C ALA A 128 -9.88 23.36 -5.87
N LEU A 129 -9.04 22.68 -6.66
CA LEU A 129 -9.51 21.66 -7.59
C LEU A 129 -10.08 20.45 -6.86
N VAL A 130 -9.36 19.91 -5.87
CA VAL A 130 -9.84 18.78 -5.07
C VAL A 130 -11.14 19.14 -4.35
N GLY A 131 -11.23 20.34 -3.76
CA GLY A 131 -12.45 20.86 -3.13
C GLY A 131 -13.62 21.05 -4.10
N THR A 132 -13.35 21.34 -5.38
CA THR A 132 -14.38 21.42 -6.42
C THR A 132 -14.90 20.02 -6.79
N LEU A 133 -13.98 19.06 -6.97
CA LEU A 133 -14.31 17.68 -7.30
C LEU A 133 -15.05 16.97 -6.16
N THR A 134 -14.67 17.23 -4.91
CA THR A 134 -15.33 16.67 -3.73
C THR A 134 -16.62 17.42 -3.40
N GLY A 135 -16.66 18.74 -3.56
CA GLY A 135 -17.84 19.57 -3.27
C GLY A 135 -19.04 19.32 -4.18
N SER A 136 -18.82 18.78 -5.38
CA SER A 136 -19.88 18.34 -6.31
C SER A 136 -20.58 17.04 -5.90
N ASN A 137 -20.19 16.47 -4.77
CA ASN A 137 -20.81 15.29 -4.18
C ASN A 137 -21.76 15.71 -3.07
N SER A 138 -22.95 15.12 -3.02
CA SER A 138 -23.79 15.27 -1.84
C SER A 138 -23.08 14.70 -0.59
N PRO A 139 -23.42 15.14 0.62
CA PRO A 139 -22.82 14.63 1.87
C PRO A 139 -22.95 13.12 2.10
N TYR A 140 -23.70 12.40 1.26
CA TYR A 140 -24.00 10.97 1.39
C TYR A 140 -23.61 10.12 0.17
N SER A 141 -22.96 10.69 -0.85
CA SER A 141 -22.71 9.98 -2.11
C SER A 141 -21.47 10.49 -2.82
N SER A 142 -20.56 9.60 -3.20
CA SER A 142 -19.39 9.85 -4.06
C SER A 142 -19.67 9.66 -5.56
N GLN A 143 -20.94 9.52 -5.96
CA GLN A 143 -21.31 9.11 -7.32
C GLN A 143 -20.83 10.06 -8.42
N PHE A 144 -20.84 11.38 -8.15
CA PHE A 144 -20.32 12.35 -9.11
C PHE A 144 -18.84 12.07 -9.38
N ILE A 145 -18.01 12.03 -8.32
CA ILE A 145 -16.57 11.88 -8.50
C ILE A 145 -16.20 10.48 -9.02
N GLU A 146 -16.94 9.44 -8.65
CA GLU A 146 -16.76 8.09 -9.20
C GLU A 146 -17.00 8.06 -10.71
N LYS A 147 -18.14 8.60 -11.17
CA LYS A 147 -18.45 8.67 -12.61
C LYS A 147 -17.44 9.53 -13.35
N PHE A 148 -17.19 10.74 -12.84
CA PHE A 148 -16.29 11.70 -13.47
C PHE A 148 -14.85 11.19 -13.55
N ALA A 149 -14.31 10.61 -12.46
CA ALA A 149 -12.97 10.05 -12.46
C ALA A 149 -12.86 8.84 -13.39
N SER A 150 -13.87 7.96 -13.44
CA SER A 150 -13.91 6.83 -14.36
C SER A 150 -13.85 7.27 -15.83
N GLU A 151 -14.68 8.25 -16.22
CA GLU A 151 -14.69 8.80 -17.58
C GLU A 151 -13.39 9.56 -17.89
N LEU A 152 -12.88 10.39 -16.98
CA LEU A 152 -11.65 11.15 -17.20
C LEU A 152 -10.41 10.26 -17.29
N LEU A 153 -10.31 9.24 -16.44
CA LEU A 153 -9.24 8.26 -16.53
C LEU A 153 -9.29 7.53 -17.87
N THR A 154 -10.46 7.08 -18.29
CA THR A 154 -10.63 6.28 -19.51
C THR A 154 -10.44 7.10 -20.78
N GLU A 155 -11.07 8.27 -20.87
CA GLU A 155 -11.16 9.05 -22.11
C GLU A 155 -10.02 10.04 -22.29
N ARG A 156 -9.30 10.40 -21.22
CA ARG A 156 -8.24 11.43 -21.26
C ARG A 156 -6.90 10.95 -20.71
N VAL A 157 -6.86 10.45 -19.47
CA VAL A 157 -5.59 10.15 -18.80
C VAL A 157 -4.92 8.89 -19.38
N LEU A 158 -5.70 7.81 -19.53
CA LEU A 158 -5.26 6.49 -19.97
C LEU A 158 -5.70 6.19 -21.42
N ALA A 159 -6.05 7.24 -22.17
CA ALA A 159 -6.49 7.10 -23.56
C ALA A 159 -5.33 6.66 -24.47
N ASP A 160 -5.62 5.81 -25.46
CA ASP A 160 -4.70 5.44 -26.53
C ASP A 160 -5.26 5.86 -27.91
N PRO A 161 -4.63 6.79 -28.64
CA PRO A 161 -3.39 7.50 -28.29
C PRO A 161 -3.56 8.51 -27.15
N PRO A 162 -2.48 8.86 -26.43
CA PRO A 162 -2.54 9.80 -25.29
C PRO A 162 -3.18 11.15 -25.63
N ALA A 163 -4.16 11.57 -24.83
CA ALA A 163 -4.79 12.88 -24.94
C ALA A 163 -4.05 13.99 -24.17
N LEU A 164 -3.21 13.61 -23.21
CA LEU A 164 -2.44 14.50 -22.33
C LEU A 164 -0.94 14.33 -22.56
N LEU A 165 -0.16 15.35 -22.21
CA LEU A 165 1.29 15.24 -22.21
C LEU A 165 1.73 14.21 -21.16
N PRO A 166 2.86 13.49 -21.38
CA PRO A 166 3.33 12.48 -20.44
C PRO A 166 3.48 12.99 -19.00
N GLY A 167 3.96 14.23 -18.81
CA GLY A 167 4.10 14.84 -17.49
C GLY A 167 2.79 15.26 -16.81
N GLU A 168 1.65 15.17 -17.49
CA GLU A 168 0.34 15.58 -16.94
C GLU A 168 -0.46 14.37 -16.45
N GLN A 169 -0.21 13.17 -16.99
CA GLN A 169 -1.05 11.99 -16.75
C GLN A 169 -1.05 11.56 -15.28
N GLY A 170 0.13 11.36 -14.67
CA GLY A 170 0.24 10.95 -13.27
C GLY A 170 -0.28 12.00 -12.28
N PRO A 171 0.00 13.31 -12.45
CA PRO A 171 -0.62 14.35 -11.63
C PRO A 171 -2.14 14.38 -11.69
N TYR A 172 -2.76 14.28 -12.88
CA TYR A 172 -4.22 14.21 -12.96
C TYR A 172 -4.76 12.92 -12.34
N ALA A 173 -4.15 11.77 -12.58
CA ALA A 173 -4.52 10.52 -11.92
C ALA A 173 -4.45 10.64 -10.39
N GLY A 174 -3.38 11.24 -9.86
CA GLY A 174 -3.18 11.43 -8.43
C GLY A 174 -4.21 12.38 -7.79
N ILE A 175 -4.58 13.47 -8.47
CA ILE A 175 -5.65 14.38 -8.02
C ILE A 175 -6.99 13.65 -7.97
N LEU A 176 -7.32 12.84 -8.98
CA LEU A 176 -8.56 12.07 -9.01
C LEU A 176 -8.62 11.05 -7.87
N LEU A 177 -7.53 10.32 -7.61
CA LEU A 177 -7.47 9.37 -6.50
C LEU A 177 -7.61 10.07 -5.14
N ASN A 178 -6.98 11.23 -4.95
CA ASN A 178 -7.16 12.02 -3.74
C ASN A 178 -8.61 12.50 -3.58
N ALA A 179 -9.26 12.96 -4.65
CA ALA A 179 -10.65 13.38 -4.60
C ALA A 179 -11.61 12.20 -4.29
N LEU A 180 -11.36 11.03 -4.88
CA LEU A 180 -12.11 9.79 -4.59
C LEU A 180 -11.96 9.38 -3.14
N ASP A 181 -10.72 9.36 -2.62
CA ASP A 181 -10.42 8.99 -1.25
C ASP A 181 -11.05 9.96 -0.24
N GLN A 182 -11.01 11.27 -0.51
CA GLN A 182 -11.66 12.27 0.34
C GLN A 182 -13.19 12.17 0.32
N ALA A 183 -13.80 11.82 -0.82
CA ALA A 183 -15.26 11.77 -0.95
C ALA A 183 -15.87 10.45 -0.42
N GLY A 184 -15.25 9.31 -0.71
CA GLY A 184 -15.79 7.99 -0.40
C GLY A 184 -14.76 6.96 0.10
N GLY A 185 -13.54 7.40 0.38
CA GLY A 185 -12.43 6.55 0.81
C GLY A 185 -12.07 5.47 -0.20
N SER A 186 -11.37 4.45 0.29
CA SER A 186 -11.00 3.26 -0.50
C SER A 186 -12.16 2.57 -1.24
N SER A 187 -13.42 2.75 -0.81
CA SER A 187 -14.57 2.15 -1.52
C SER A 187 -14.84 2.84 -2.85
N ALA A 188 -14.78 4.18 -2.89
CA ALA A 188 -14.94 4.96 -4.12
C ALA A 188 -13.75 4.72 -5.07
N VAL A 189 -12.52 4.67 -4.52
CA VAL A 189 -11.33 4.33 -5.30
C VAL A 189 -11.48 2.94 -5.93
N ASN A 190 -11.89 1.94 -5.14
CA ASN A 190 -12.10 0.58 -5.63
C ASN A 190 -13.19 0.48 -6.71
N ALA A 191 -14.29 1.23 -6.55
CA ALA A 191 -15.36 1.28 -7.55
C ALA A 191 -14.84 1.77 -8.92
N VAL A 192 -13.99 2.80 -8.93
CA VAL A 192 -13.37 3.32 -10.16
C VAL A 192 -12.31 2.35 -10.69
N LEU A 193 -11.45 1.77 -9.84
CA LEU A 193 -10.48 0.76 -10.31
C LEU A 193 -11.18 -0.43 -11.00
N GLY A 194 -12.31 -0.88 -10.44
CA GLY A 194 -13.12 -1.97 -10.99
C GLY A 194 -13.81 -1.66 -12.31
N SER A 195 -13.93 -0.39 -12.73
CA SER A 195 -14.46 -0.01 -14.04
C SER A 195 -13.40 0.00 -15.14
N LEU A 196 -12.12 0.06 -14.78
CA LEU A 196 -11.00 0.08 -15.71
C LEU A 196 -10.67 -1.33 -16.23
N SER A 197 -10.18 -1.42 -17.47
CA SER A 197 -9.60 -2.66 -17.98
C SER A 197 -8.26 -3.00 -17.31
N ASN A 198 -7.82 -4.25 -17.37
CA ASN A 198 -6.54 -4.67 -16.77
C ASN A 198 -5.33 -3.87 -17.31
N ASP A 199 -5.33 -3.53 -18.60
CA ASP A 199 -4.27 -2.73 -19.21
C ASP A 199 -4.28 -1.30 -18.64
N GLN A 200 -5.47 -0.73 -18.46
CA GLN A 200 -5.64 0.61 -17.84
C GLN A 200 -5.29 0.60 -16.35
N GLN A 201 -5.64 -0.44 -15.60
CA GLN A 201 -5.24 -0.58 -14.20
C GLN A 201 -3.72 -0.66 -14.07
N THR A 202 -3.06 -1.38 -14.98
CA THR A 202 -1.59 -1.46 -15.03
C THR A 202 -0.98 -0.10 -15.36
N ALA A 203 -1.47 0.57 -16.41
CA ALA A 203 -1.01 1.91 -16.78
C ALA A 203 -1.23 2.95 -15.68
N LEU A 204 -2.37 2.87 -14.98
CA LEU A 204 -2.65 3.71 -13.82
C LEU A 204 -1.63 3.46 -12.71
N ARG A 205 -1.41 2.19 -12.32
CA ARG A 205 -0.42 1.82 -11.31
C ARG A 205 0.97 2.37 -11.65
N ASP A 206 1.38 2.27 -12.93
CA ASP A 206 2.66 2.81 -13.41
C ASP A 206 2.77 4.33 -13.26
N LEU A 207 1.74 5.06 -13.64
CA LEU A 207 1.70 6.52 -13.47
C LEU A 207 1.76 6.92 -12.00
N LEU A 208 0.98 6.26 -11.14
CA LEU A 208 0.94 6.56 -9.70
C LEU A 208 2.26 6.23 -9.02
N SER A 209 2.87 5.10 -9.37
CA SER A 209 4.14 4.68 -8.81
C SER A 209 5.26 5.66 -9.20
N ALA A 210 5.29 6.13 -10.45
CA ALA A 210 6.28 7.10 -10.93
C ALA A 210 6.08 8.53 -10.36
N ASP A 211 4.85 9.04 -10.37
CA ASP A 211 4.59 10.45 -10.06
C ASP A 211 4.11 10.69 -8.61
N GLY A 212 3.73 9.64 -7.88
CA GLY A 212 3.08 9.78 -6.57
C GLY A 212 3.91 10.53 -5.52
N ARG A 213 5.24 10.37 -5.56
CA ARG A 213 6.17 11.09 -4.66
C ARG A 213 6.08 12.62 -4.82
N SER A 214 5.64 13.13 -5.98
CA SER A 214 5.48 14.58 -6.18
C SER A 214 4.44 15.20 -5.25
N PHE A 215 3.47 14.41 -4.77
CA PHE A 215 2.43 14.83 -3.82
C PHE A 215 2.95 14.96 -2.38
N GLU A 216 4.11 14.36 -2.06
CA GLU A 216 4.75 14.47 -0.74
C GLU A 216 5.67 15.70 -0.63
N ASN A 217 5.67 16.60 -1.61
CA ASN A 217 6.45 17.82 -1.55
C ASN A 217 6.00 18.67 -0.34
N PRO A 218 6.90 19.09 0.57
CA PRO A 218 6.53 19.91 1.74
C PRO A 218 5.80 21.21 1.38
N GLY A 219 6.00 21.75 0.17
CA GLY A 219 5.25 22.90 -0.33
C GLY A 219 3.75 22.65 -0.53
N LEU A 220 3.32 21.38 -0.52
CA LEU A 220 1.95 20.93 -0.75
C LEU A 220 1.24 20.50 0.54
N GLU A 221 1.86 20.61 1.72
CA GLU A 221 1.26 20.21 2.99
C GLU A 221 -0.13 20.84 3.23
N SER A 222 -0.36 22.07 2.75
CA SER A 222 -1.65 22.75 2.90
C SER A 222 -2.73 22.31 1.91
N ALA A 223 -2.39 21.51 0.89
CA ALA A 223 -3.34 21.02 -0.10
C ALA A 223 -4.12 19.77 0.34
N ASN A 224 -3.78 19.21 1.51
CA ASN A 224 -4.43 18.03 2.08
C ASN A 224 -4.48 16.82 1.11
N VAL A 225 -3.44 16.66 0.30
CA VAL A 225 -3.27 15.53 -0.63
C VAL A 225 -2.22 14.56 -0.09
N ARG A 226 -2.36 13.28 -0.45
CA ARG A 226 -1.47 12.17 -0.06
C ARG A 226 -0.82 11.58 -1.32
N ASP A 227 0.24 10.80 -1.12
CA ASP A 227 0.82 9.98 -2.19
C ASP A 227 -0.27 9.05 -2.78
N PRO A 228 -0.65 9.23 -4.05
CA PRO A 228 -1.74 8.46 -4.64
C PRO A 228 -1.37 6.97 -4.86
N MET A 229 -0.09 6.61 -4.89
CA MET A 229 0.31 5.20 -4.88
C MET A 229 0.02 4.57 -3.52
N ALA A 230 0.17 5.30 -2.40
CA ALA A 230 -0.24 4.81 -1.09
C ALA A 230 -1.76 4.58 -1.03
N ILE A 231 -2.56 5.50 -1.59
CA ILE A 231 -4.03 5.34 -1.72
C ILE A 231 -4.37 4.08 -2.52
N TYR A 232 -3.65 3.82 -3.62
CA TYR A 232 -3.83 2.61 -4.44
C TYR A 232 -3.50 1.34 -3.64
N ILE A 233 -2.36 1.31 -2.92
CA ILE A 233 -1.94 0.16 -2.11
C ILE A 233 -2.95 -0.11 -0.97
N GLU A 234 -3.40 0.93 -0.26
CA GLU A 234 -4.44 0.82 0.77
C GLU A 234 -5.74 0.25 0.20
N THR A 235 -6.10 0.63 -1.03
CA THR A 235 -7.30 0.14 -1.70
C THR A 235 -7.18 -1.36 -2.04
N VAL A 236 -6.03 -1.80 -2.56
CA VAL A 236 -5.77 -3.24 -2.81
C VAL A 236 -5.73 -4.01 -1.49
N SER A 237 -5.17 -3.44 -0.42
CA SER A 237 -5.19 -4.04 0.91
C SER A 237 -6.62 -4.34 1.36
N ARG A 238 -7.53 -3.36 1.27
CA ARG A 238 -8.88 -3.46 1.83
C ARG A 238 -9.88 -4.20 0.96
N HIS A 239 -9.73 -4.13 -0.37
CA HIS A 239 -10.73 -4.62 -1.32
C HIS A 239 -10.21 -5.66 -2.30
N GLY A 240 -8.88 -5.78 -2.45
CA GLY A 240 -8.24 -6.74 -3.34
C GLY A 240 -8.24 -8.16 -2.78
N SER A 241 -8.00 -9.10 -3.68
CA SER A 241 -7.73 -10.51 -3.38
C SER A 241 -6.26 -10.73 -3.02
N GLY A 242 -5.96 -11.87 -2.40
CA GLY A 242 -4.58 -12.26 -2.10
C GLY A 242 -3.69 -12.33 -3.35
N ALA A 243 -4.24 -12.71 -4.50
CA ALA A 243 -3.52 -12.73 -5.77
C ALA A 243 -3.14 -11.32 -6.24
N GLU A 244 -4.07 -10.36 -6.14
CA GLU A 244 -3.80 -8.96 -6.47
C GLU A 244 -2.77 -8.34 -5.51
N ALA A 245 -2.81 -8.72 -4.23
CA ALA A 245 -1.78 -8.31 -3.26
C ALA A 245 -0.40 -8.86 -3.62
N VAL A 246 -0.30 -10.14 -4.00
CA VAL A 246 0.96 -10.77 -4.43
C VAL A 246 1.51 -10.11 -5.70
N ASP A 247 0.65 -9.82 -6.68
CA ASP A 247 1.05 -9.14 -7.91
C ASP A 247 1.54 -7.71 -7.64
N LEU A 248 0.90 -7.01 -6.70
CA LEU A 248 1.36 -5.70 -6.25
C LEU A 248 2.72 -5.77 -5.55
N VAL A 249 2.98 -6.80 -4.74
CA VAL A 249 4.30 -7.00 -4.09
C VAL A 249 5.41 -7.24 -5.12
N ARG A 250 5.15 -8.04 -6.16
CA ARG A 250 6.10 -8.23 -7.28
C ARG A 250 6.37 -6.93 -8.00
N TYR A 251 5.31 -6.20 -8.32
CA TYR A 251 5.41 -4.88 -8.96
C TYR A 251 6.27 -3.89 -8.16
N VAL A 252 6.06 -3.82 -6.84
CA VAL A 252 6.85 -2.98 -5.94
C VAL A 252 8.33 -3.35 -6.03
N SER A 253 8.66 -4.64 -6.02
CA SER A 253 10.03 -5.12 -6.15
C SER A 253 10.70 -4.69 -7.46
N GLU A 254 10.01 -4.83 -8.59
CA GLU A 254 10.50 -4.45 -9.91
C GLU A 254 10.81 -2.94 -9.99
N ASN A 255 10.07 -2.12 -9.24
CA ASN A 255 10.18 -0.66 -9.24
C ASN A 255 10.92 -0.08 -8.02
N SER A 256 11.61 -0.93 -7.26
CA SER A 256 12.37 -0.57 -6.05
C SER A 256 13.89 -0.48 -6.28
N SER A 257 14.34 -0.55 -7.54
CA SER A 257 15.75 -0.60 -7.90
C SER A 257 16.09 0.46 -8.96
N GLY A 258 17.39 0.74 -9.13
CA GLY A 258 17.88 1.71 -10.10
C GLY A 258 18.22 3.08 -9.52
N ASN A 259 18.39 4.07 -10.40
CA ASN A 259 18.72 5.44 -10.01
C ASN A 259 17.50 6.19 -9.41
N ILE A 260 17.67 7.44 -8.97
CA ILE A 260 16.61 8.22 -8.29
C ILE A 260 15.32 8.42 -9.12
N ILE A 261 15.37 8.20 -10.44
CA ILE A 261 14.21 8.27 -11.35
C ILE A 261 13.54 6.90 -11.49
N GLU A 262 14.31 5.82 -11.35
CA GLU A 262 13.85 4.43 -11.49
C GLU A 262 13.33 3.86 -10.16
N ASN A 263 13.94 4.26 -9.04
CA ASN A 263 13.53 3.84 -7.71
C ASN A 263 12.34 4.67 -7.23
N GLN A 264 11.19 4.00 -7.11
CA GLN A 264 9.91 4.61 -6.77
C GLN A 264 9.48 4.34 -5.32
N TYR A 265 10.23 3.55 -4.55
CA TYR A 265 9.83 3.12 -3.19
C TYR A 265 10.84 3.48 -2.11
N TYR A 266 12.04 3.91 -2.50
CA TYR A 266 13.04 4.43 -1.58
C TYR A 266 13.47 5.85 -1.98
N ASP A 267 13.90 6.61 -1.00
CA ASP A 267 14.51 7.92 -1.21
C ASP A 267 16.00 7.81 -1.56
N HIS A 268 16.65 8.97 -1.66
CA HIS A 268 18.07 9.07 -1.97
C HIS A 268 19.03 8.50 -0.90
N ASP A 269 18.54 8.33 0.34
CA ASP A 269 19.27 7.72 1.45
C ASP A 269 18.90 6.23 1.58
N ASN A 270 18.24 5.67 0.56
CA ASN A 270 17.80 4.28 0.53
C ASN A 270 16.82 3.96 1.68
N LYS A 271 16.10 4.97 2.19
CA LYS A 271 15.03 4.84 3.16
C LYS A 271 13.69 4.63 2.44
N PRO A 272 12.82 3.69 2.87
CA PRO A 272 11.50 3.54 2.29
C PRO A 272 10.69 4.84 2.36
N LEU A 273 9.88 5.12 1.33
CA LEU A 273 8.96 6.26 1.36
C LEU A 273 7.85 5.99 2.38
N ASP A 274 7.71 6.88 3.37
CA ASP A 274 6.92 6.63 4.58
C ASP A 274 5.45 6.27 4.29
N ALA A 275 4.75 7.01 3.40
CA ALA A 275 3.34 6.73 3.10
C ALA A 275 3.14 5.38 2.38
N ARG A 276 4.05 5.04 1.45
CA ARG A 276 4.00 3.75 0.74
C ARG A 276 4.37 2.60 1.67
N ALA A 277 5.33 2.81 2.57
CA ALA A 277 5.73 1.83 3.56
C ALA A 277 4.56 1.48 4.48
N GLU A 278 3.86 2.48 5.04
CA GLU A 278 2.67 2.25 5.86
C GLU A 278 1.59 1.45 5.11
N ALA A 279 1.26 1.88 3.88
CA ALA A 279 0.26 1.17 3.07
C ALA A 279 0.67 -0.28 2.76
N LEU A 280 1.96 -0.54 2.50
CA LEU A 280 2.49 -1.89 2.30
C LEU A 280 2.50 -2.72 3.59
N GLY A 281 2.65 -2.08 4.75
CA GLY A 281 2.48 -2.70 6.06
C GLY A 281 1.04 -3.18 6.27
N GLU A 282 0.06 -2.34 5.95
CA GLU A 282 -1.37 -2.73 5.95
C GLU A 282 -1.63 -3.89 4.97
N LEU A 283 -1.08 -3.80 3.75
CA LEU A 283 -1.21 -4.86 2.73
C LEU A 283 -0.67 -6.20 3.25
N PHE A 284 0.53 -6.21 3.84
CA PHE A 284 1.14 -7.41 4.39
C PHE A 284 0.29 -7.97 5.52
N THR A 285 -0.11 -7.14 6.48
CA THR A 285 -0.88 -7.61 7.64
C THR A 285 -2.25 -8.16 7.25
N THR A 286 -2.84 -7.65 6.17
CA THR A 286 -4.14 -8.09 5.67
C THR A 286 -4.04 -9.36 4.82
N HIS A 287 -3.02 -9.49 3.97
CA HIS A 287 -2.87 -10.58 3.00
C HIS A 287 -1.69 -11.51 3.28
N GLY A 288 -1.15 -11.49 4.50
CA GLY A 288 0.09 -12.16 4.88
C GLY A 288 0.11 -13.65 4.54
N ASP A 289 -1.00 -14.36 4.75
CA ASP A 289 -1.09 -15.78 4.41
C ASP A 289 -0.88 -16.05 2.91
N ALA A 290 -1.50 -15.24 2.04
CA ALA A 290 -1.35 -15.35 0.59
C ALA A 290 0.05 -14.94 0.14
N ILE A 291 0.54 -13.79 0.64
CA ILE A 291 1.87 -13.26 0.32
C ILE A 291 2.95 -14.28 0.69
N LEU A 292 2.93 -14.80 1.91
CA LEU A 292 3.93 -15.75 2.40
C LEU A 292 3.81 -17.07 1.66
N THR A 293 2.61 -17.60 1.45
CA THR A 293 2.41 -18.90 0.78
C THR A 293 2.84 -18.87 -0.69
N ASP A 294 2.48 -17.82 -1.42
CA ASP A 294 2.68 -17.74 -2.87
C ASP A 294 4.08 -17.27 -3.25
N LEU A 295 4.76 -16.51 -2.38
CA LEU A 295 6.16 -16.13 -2.58
C LEU A 295 7.16 -17.16 -2.03
N THR A 296 6.72 -18.12 -1.18
CA THR A 296 7.56 -19.22 -0.67
C THR A 296 7.16 -20.59 -1.23
N VAL A 297 7.29 -20.74 -2.54
CA VAL A 297 6.99 -22.01 -3.24
C VAL A 297 8.12 -23.02 -3.03
N ALA A 298 8.06 -23.77 -1.93
CA ALA A 298 9.12 -24.67 -1.49
C ALA A 298 9.47 -25.84 -2.42
N ASN A 299 8.60 -26.20 -3.36
CA ASN A 299 8.89 -27.28 -4.30
C ASN A 299 9.18 -26.75 -5.72
N PRO A 300 10.44 -26.73 -6.18
CA PRO A 300 10.79 -26.30 -7.54
C PRO A 300 10.21 -27.19 -8.63
N THR A 301 9.64 -28.36 -8.31
CA THR A 301 8.92 -29.19 -9.29
C THR A 301 7.47 -28.79 -9.49
N GLN A 302 6.89 -28.01 -8.56
CA GLN A 302 5.51 -27.50 -8.64
C GLN A 302 5.38 -26.24 -9.51
N THR A 303 6.50 -25.60 -9.87
CA THR A 303 6.56 -24.59 -10.92
C THR A 303 6.77 -25.24 -12.29
N SER A 304 5.88 -24.95 -13.25
CA SER A 304 6.02 -25.42 -14.64
C SER A 304 7.15 -24.67 -15.34
N GLY A 305 8.16 -25.36 -15.87
CA GLY A 305 9.29 -24.73 -16.56
C GLY A 305 10.53 -25.61 -16.64
N SER A 306 11.58 -25.13 -17.32
CA SER A 306 12.90 -25.76 -17.21
C SER A 306 13.55 -25.45 -15.85
N THR A 307 14.58 -26.19 -15.44
CA THR A 307 15.27 -25.94 -14.16
C THR A 307 15.75 -24.50 -14.02
N ASN A 308 16.25 -23.88 -15.10
CA ASN A 308 16.70 -22.49 -15.06
C ASN A 308 15.53 -21.52 -14.87
N ASP A 309 14.42 -21.71 -15.61
CA ASP A 309 13.24 -20.84 -15.49
C ASP A 309 12.63 -20.93 -14.07
N ARG A 310 12.68 -22.11 -13.45
CA ARG A 310 12.22 -22.34 -12.07
C ARG A 310 13.07 -21.60 -11.05
N GLN A 311 14.39 -21.62 -11.21
CA GLN A 311 15.31 -20.90 -10.32
C GLN A 311 15.11 -19.39 -10.41
N THR A 312 14.88 -18.87 -11.62
CA THR A 312 14.55 -17.44 -11.82
C THR A 312 13.25 -17.06 -11.12
N VAL A 313 12.16 -17.80 -11.32
CA VAL A 313 10.87 -17.50 -10.67
C VAL A 313 10.95 -17.55 -9.14
N ILE A 314 11.68 -18.53 -8.58
CA ILE A 314 11.91 -18.59 -7.14
C ILE A 314 12.72 -17.38 -6.69
N GLY A 315 13.81 -17.05 -7.39
CA GLY A 315 14.65 -15.89 -7.11
C GLY A 315 13.88 -14.56 -7.14
N ASP A 316 13.00 -14.37 -8.13
CA ASP A 316 12.17 -13.18 -8.28
C ASP A 316 11.17 -13.05 -7.11
N ASN A 317 10.48 -14.14 -6.77
CA ASN A 317 9.53 -14.15 -5.65
C ASN A 317 10.21 -13.87 -4.30
N LEU A 318 11.38 -14.47 -4.05
CA LEU A 318 12.11 -14.25 -2.80
C LEU A 318 12.72 -12.85 -2.75
N ALA A 319 13.19 -12.30 -3.87
CA ALA A 319 13.63 -10.91 -3.97
C ALA A 319 12.49 -9.94 -3.66
N ALA A 320 11.28 -10.23 -4.17
CA ALA A 320 10.10 -9.42 -3.90
C ALA A 320 9.68 -9.47 -2.42
N LEU A 321 9.66 -10.66 -1.81
CA LEU A 321 9.36 -10.81 -0.39
C LEU A 321 10.42 -10.11 0.48
N SER A 322 11.70 -10.25 0.14
CA SER A 322 12.81 -9.58 0.84
C SER A 322 12.66 -8.05 0.78
N ASN A 323 12.38 -7.50 -0.39
CA ASN A 323 12.15 -6.08 -0.54
C ASN A 323 10.92 -5.61 0.27
N LEU A 324 9.84 -6.37 0.27
CA LEU A 324 8.65 -6.06 1.06
C LEU A 324 8.97 -6.06 2.57
N VAL A 325 9.68 -7.07 3.07
CA VAL A 325 10.12 -7.16 4.47
C VAL A 325 11.00 -5.97 4.85
N ARG A 326 11.89 -5.54 3.96
CA ARG A 326 12.70 -4.34 4.14
C ARG A 326 11.87 -3.06 4.14
N ILE A 327 10.83 -2.93 3.34
CA ILE A 327 9.98 -1.72 3.36
C ILE A 327 9.10 -1.67 4.62
N THR A 328 8.76 -2.84 5.17
CA THR A 328 7.74 -3.00 6.21
C THR A 328 8.32 -3.47 7.55
N GLY A 329 8.47 -4.77 7.76
CA GLY A 329 8.85 -5.39 9.04
C GLY A 329 10.19 -4.90 9.62
N LEU A 330 11.17 -4.61 8.77
CA LEU A 330 12.48 -4.10 9.20
C LEU A 330 12.57 -2.58 9.24
N ASN A 331 11.54 -1.87 8.77
CA ASN A 331 11.51 -0.42 8.77
C ASN A 331 10.97 0.07 10.12
N PRO A 332 11.79 0.69 11.00
CA PRO A 332 11.33 1.10 12.32
C PRO A 332 10.33 2.26 12.30
N ASP A 333 10.23 2.97 11.18
CA ASP A 333 9.28 4.07 11.01
C ASP A 333 7.90 3.58 10.55
N ASN A 334 7.77 2.28 10.23
CA ASN A 334 6.50 1.67 9.86
C ASN A 334 5.72 1.22 11.11
N SER A 335 4.50 1.71 11.29
CA SER A 335 3.64 1.39 12.43
C SER A 335 3.20 -0.08 12.51
N HIS A 336 3.23 -0.78 11.37
CA HIS A 336 2.92 -2.20 11.26
C HIS A 336 4.15 -3.12 11.41
N ALA A 337 5.37 -2.58 11.57
CA ALA A 337 6.61 -3.36 11.56
C ALA A 337 6.56 -4.59 12.48
N GLY A 338 6.12 -4.40 13.74
CA GLY A 338 5.99 -5.49 14.71
C GLY A 338 4.99 -6.57 14.28
N GLN A 339 3.83 -6.18 13.73
CA GLN A 339 2.80 -7.13 13.27
C GLN A 339 3.28 -7.94 12.06
N VAL A 340 4.02 -7.31 11.14
CA VAL A 340 4.63 -8.00 10.00
C VAL A 340 5.65 -9.03 10.48
N MET A 341 6.51 -8.65 11.43
CA MET A 341 7.49 -9.56 12.02
C MET A 341 6.84 -10.72 12.79
N ASP A 342 5.72 -10.47 13.48
CA ASP A 342 4.95 -11.51 14.15
C ASP A 342 4.33 -12.52 13.16
N LEU A 343 3.80 -12.03 12.02
CA LEU A 343 3.25 -12.89 10.96
C LEU A 343 4.34 -13.75 10.32
N LEU A 344 5.51 -13.17 10.01
CA LEU A 344 6.69 -13.90 9.54
C LEU A 344 7.12 -14.96 10.54
N GLY A 345 7.25 -14.58 11.82
CA GLY A 345 7.62 -15.48 12.90
C GLY A 345 6.61 -16.63 13.07
N ALA A 346 5.31 -16.35 13.00
CA ALA A 346 4.25 -17.36 13.10
C ALA A 346 4.29 -18.33 11.91
N PHE A 347 4.39 -17.81 10.69
CA PHE A 347 4.49 -18.60 9.47
C PHE A 347 5.72 -19.51 9.49
N THR A 348 6.89 -18.96 9.82
CA THR A 348 8.12 -19.75 9.96
C THR A 348 8.00 -20.80 11.05
N SER A 349 7.49 -20.43 12.22
CA SER A 349 7.32 -21.36 13.36
C SER A 349 6.42 -22.54 13.02
N GLU A 350 5.33 -22.30 12.28
CA GLU A 350 4.43 -23.36 11.84
C GLU A 350 5.11 -24.31 10.84
N ASN A 351 5.83 -23.74 9.86
CA ASN A 351 6.58 -24.55 8.89
C ASN A 351 7.72 -25.36 9.53
N ILE A 352 8.34 -24.85 10.60
CA ILE A 352 9.31 -25.60 11.41
C ILE A 352 8.65 -26.78 12.12
N ARG A 353 7.48 -26.56 12.73
CA ARG A 353 6.74 -27.64 13.41
C ARG A 353 6.35 -28.73 12.44
N LEU A 354 5.81 -28.34 11.29
CA LEU A 354 5.46 -29.25 10.19
C LEU A 354 6.68 -30.03 9.71
N GLY A 355 7.80 -29.34 9.44
CA GLY A 355 9.06 -29.93 8.99
C GLY A 355 9.70 -30.91 9.98
N ASN A 356 9.42 -30.74 11.28
CA ASN A 356 9.88 -31.60 12.37
C ASN A 356 8.93 -32.76 12.70
N MET A 357 7.78 -32.90 12.00
CA MET A 357 6.90 -34.05 12.19
C MET A 357 7.53 -35.33 11.65
N ALA A 358 7.21 -36.46 12.27
CA ALA A 358 7.71 -37.75 11.79
C ALA A 358 7.02 -38.11 10.45
N GLU A 359 7.76 -38.64 9.47
CA GLU A 359 7.27 -39.02 8.13
C GLU A 359 6.10 -40.04 8.15
N ASN A 360 5.83 -40.67 9.28
CA ASN A 360 4.70 -41.57 9.50
C ASN A 360 3.50 -40.90 10.20
N SER A 361 3.43 -39.58 10.17
CA SER A 361 2.33 -38.78 10.67
C SER A 361 1.44 -38.34 9.52
N ASP A 362 0.14 -38.31 9.75
CA ASP A 362 -0.84 -37.67 8.88
C ASP A 362 -0.77 -36.16 9.17
N VAL A 363 0.07 -35.46 8.41
CA VAL A 363 0.36 -34.03 8.63
C VAL A 363 -0.59 -33.14 7.83
N ASN A 364 -1.16 -33.65 6.74
CA ASN A 364 -2.12 -32.91 5.92
C ASN A 364 -3.56 -33.04 6.45
N GLY A 365 -3.81 -33.96 7.40
CA GLY A 365 -5.08 -34.16 8.07
C GLY A 365 -6.14 -34.87 7.22
N ASP A 366 -5.74 -35.58 6.16
CA ASP A 366 -6.66 -36.28 5.25
C ASP A 366 -7.05 -37.69 5.74
N GLY A 367 -6.46 -38.15 6.84
CA GLY A 367 -6.71 -39.46 7.45
C GLY A 367 -5.90 -40.60 6.85
N VAL A 368 -4.97 -40.32 5.93
CA VAL A 368 -4.16 -41.30 5.20
C VAL A 368 -2.69 -40.89 5.23
N ILE A 369 -1.84 -41.74 5.81
CA ILE A 369 -0.39 -41.53 5.75
C ILE A 369 0.11 -41.92 4.36
N ASP A 370 0.46 -40.94 3.53
CA ASP A 370 0.91 -41.15 2.15
C ASP A 370 2.04 -40.19 1.70
N GLY A 371 2.28 -40.12 0.38
CA GLY A 371 3.33 -39.27 -0.18
C GLY A 371 3.05 -37.78 -0.04
N ALA A 372 1.79 -37.36 0.07
CA ALA A 372 1.40 -35.97 0.27
C ALA A 372 1.82 -35.46 1.65
N ASP A 373 1.88 -36.33 2.68
CA ASP A 373 2.41 -35.97 3.99
C ASP A 373 3.91 -35.68 3.94
N ILE A 374 4.66 -36.51 3.23
CA ILE A 374 6.10 -36.32 3.05
C ILE A 374 6.35 -35.05 2.25
N GLU A 375 5.56 -34.79 1.20
CA GLU A 375 5.63 -33.54 0.43
C GLU A 375 5.31 -32.31 1.29
N ALA A 376 4.35 -32.41 2.22
CA ALA A 376 4.04 -31.33 3.15
C ALA A 376 5.20 -31.08 4.11
N ILE A 377 5.77 -32.11 4.74
CA ILE A 377 6.95 -32.00 5.61
C ILE A 377 8.12 -31.35 4.85
N ASP A 378 8.41 -31.83 3.63
CA ASP A 378 9.48 -31.28 2.79
C ASP A 378 9.19 -29.81 2.41
N ALA A 379 7.93 -29.45 2.14
CA ALA A 379 7.54 -28.07 1.87
C ALA A 379 7.74 -27.15 3.09
N GLY A 380 7.45 -27.62 4.30
CA GLY A 380 7.69 -26.87 5.54
C GLY A 380 9.18 -26.55 5.75
N ASN A 381 10.05 -27.53 5.52
CA ASN A 381 11.49 -27.34 5.58
C ASN A 381 11.98 -26.34 4.51
N GLY A 382 11.50 -26.45 3.27
CA GLY A 382 11.85 -25.53 2.19
C GLY A 382 11.42 -24.09 2.47
N ARG A 383 10.18 -23.87 2.94
CA ARG A 383 9.65 -22.54 3.29
C ARG A 383 10.43 -21.88 4.41
N THR A 384 10.82 -22.66 5.41
CA THR A 384 11.67 -22.19 6.51
C THR A 384 13.01 -21.68 5.99
N GLY A 385 13.66 -22.45 5.10
CA GLY A 385 14.90 -22.02 4.46
C GLY A 385 14.75 -20.78 3.59
N MET A 386 13.64 -20.67 2.84
CA MET A 386 13.31 -19.50 2.03
C MET A 386 13.15 -18.23 2.86
N ILE A 387 12.39 -18.28 3.96
CA ILE A 387 12.24 -17.12 4.85
C ILE A 387 13.58 -16.73 5.48
N GLY A 388 14.41 -17.70 5.85
CA GLY A 388 15.77 -17.42 6.32
C GLY A 388 16.60 -16.63 5.30
N ALA A 389 16.57 -17.05 4.03
CA ALA A 389 17.27 -16.34 2.94
C ALA A 389 16.69 -14.94 2.69
N VAL A 390 15.37 -14.80 2.71
CA VAL A 390 14.65 -13.51 2.58
C VAL A 390 15.06 -12.53 3.67
N MET A 391 15.03 -12.94 4.93
CA MET A 391 15.41 -12.08 6.06
C MET A 391 16.88 -11.67 5.99
N GLN A 392 17.76 -12.60 5.61
CA GLN A 392 19.17 -12.31 5.44
C GLN A 392 19.40 -11.30 4.32
N ASP A 393 18.77 -11.49 3.16
CA ASP A 393 18.88 -10.58 2.03
C ASP A 393 18.36 -9.17 2.40
N ALA A 394 17.19 -9.11 3.05
CA ALA A 394 16.56 -7.86 3.47
C ALA A 394 17.45 -7.05 4.42
N VAL A 395 18.04 -7.70 5.43
CA VAL A 395 19.02 -7.07 6.35
C VAL A 395 20.33 -6.75 5.63
N SER A 396 20.78 -7.61 4.71
CA SER A 396 22.05 -7.41 3.99
C SER A 396 22.05 -6.22 3.06
N SER A 397 20.89 -5.92 2.49
CA SER A 397 20.66 -4.77 1.63
C SER A 397 20.78 -3.45 2.41
N GLY A 398 20.56 -3.50 3.73
CA GLY A 398 20.84 -2.43 4.70
C GLY A 398 20.03 -1.15 4.51
N TYR A 399 20.15 -0.24 5.48
CA TYR A 399 19.81 1.17 5.32
C TYR A 399 21.08 2.02 5.40
N VAL A 400 21.09 3.16 4.72
CA VAL A 400 22.21 4.13 4.87
C VAL A 400 22.16 4.76 6.27
N ASP A 401 20.97 4.91 6.84
CA ASP A 401 20.78 5.39 8.21
C ASP A 401 21.14 4.32 9.25
N LEU A 402 22.08 4.65 10.14
CA LEU A 402 22.59 3.73 11.16
C LEU A 402 21.53 3.33 12.18
N ARG A 403 20.59 4.21 12.52
CA ARG A 403 19.54 3.87 13.51
C ARG A 403 18.54 2.90 12.90
N ALA A 404 18.14 3.11 11.65
CA ALA A 404 17.31 2.19 10.91
C ALA A 404 18.00 0.83 10.72
N ASP A 405 19.30 0.84 10.41
CA ASP A 405 20.08 -0.39 10.27
C ASP A 405 20.21 -1.17 11.59
N ILE A 406 20.41 -0.50 12.73
CA ILE A 406 20.41 -1.15 14.05
C ILE A 406 19.02 -1.74 14.36
N ALA A 407 17.95 -0.97 14.16
CA ALA A 407 16.60 -1.44 14.46
C ALA A 407 16.20 -2.65 13.59
N ALA A 408 16.59 -2.66 12.32
CA ALA A 408 16.40 -3.81 11.44
C ALA A 408 17.14 -5.06 11.94
N ARG A 409 18.38 -4.89 12.42
CA ARG A 409 19.15 -5.98 13.00
C ARG A 409 18.52 -6.49 14.29
N ASP A 410 18.03 -5.62 15.17
CA ASP A 410 17.34 -6.04 16.40
C ASP A 410 16.05 -6.80 16.09
N ALA A 411 15.28 -6.35 15.08
CA ALA A 411 14.10 -7.07 14.61
C ALA A 411 14.46 -8.45 14.04
N PHE A 412 15.52 -8.54 13.25
CA PHE A 412 16.06 -9.81 12.75
C PHE A 412 16.53 -10.72 13.89
N MET A 413 17.15 -10.16 14.94
CA MET A 413 17.51 -10.92 16.14
C MET A 413 16.28 -11.49 16.84
N GLY A 414 15.24 -10.67 17.05
CA GLY A 414 13.97 -11.13 17.59
C GLY A 414 13.40 -12.31 16.79
N PHE A 415 13.42 -12.21 15.46
CA PHE A 415 13.00 -13.29 14.56
C PHE A 415 13.84 -14.56 14.73
N ILE A 416 15.17 -14.47 14.81
CA ILE A 416 16.05 -15.62 15.05
C ILE A 416 15.69 -16.31 16.38
N LEU A 417 15.44 -15.53 17.44
CA LEU A 417 15.08 -16.06 18.75
C LEU A 417 13.75 -16.81 18.73
N ASP A 418 12.73 -16.26 18.08
CA ASP A 418 11.43 -16.93 17.93
C ASP A 418 11.57 -18.24 17.16
N THR A 419 12.32 -18.18 16.07
CA THR A 419 12.60 -19.32 15.20
C THR A 419 13.34 -20.42 15.95
N ALA A 420 14.32 -20.05 16.78
CA ALA A 420 15.10 -20.96 17.61
C ALA A 420 14.25 -21.77 18.59
N ILE A 421 13.27 -21.10 19.19
CA ILE A 421 12.44 -21.69 20.25
C ILE A 421 11.31 -22.51 19.68
N SER A 422 10.83 -22.17 18.47
CA SER A 422 9.86 -22.99 17.74
C SER A 422 10.39 -24.37 17.37
N ALA A 423 11.71 -24.58 17.36
CA ALA A 423 12.33 -25.89 17.21
C ALA A 423 12.26 -26.76 18.48
N ILE A 424 11.87 -26.20 19.64
CA ILE A 424 11.73 -26.94 20.89
C ILE A 424 10.38 -27.71 20.89
N PRO A 425 10.38 -29.04 21.12
CA PRO A 425 9.15 -29.83 21.13
C PRO A 425 8.13 -29.33 22.17
N VAL A 426 6.86 -29.19 21.75
CA VAL A 426 5.73 -28.79 22.61
C VAL A 426 5.53 -29.85 23.70
N GLY A 427 6.09 -29.60 24.89
CA GLY A 427 6.11 -30.55 26.02
C GLY A 427 7.45 -30.65 26.76
N GLY A 428 8.53 -30.06 26.24
CA GLY A 428 9.80 -29.86 26.97
C GLY A 428 9.69 -28.78 28.05
N SER A 429 10.60 -28.79 29.05
CA SER A 429 10.62 -27.71 30.04
C SER A 429 11.18 -26.42 29.40
N LEU A 430 10.34 -25.42 29.19
CA LEU A 430 10.74 -24.05 28.83
C LEU A 430 11.32 -23.31 30.06
N ALA A 431 12.36 -23.89 30.67
CA ALA A 431 13.13 -23.22 31.72
C ALA A 431 14.21 -22.33 31.07
N GLY A 432 14.62 -21.25 31.76
CA GLY A 432 15.62 -20.30 31.25
C GLY A 432 16.92 -20.99 30.76
N ASP A 433 17.40 -21.99 31.49
CA ASP A 433 18.59 -22.76 31.11
C ASP A 433 18.40 -23.55 29.79
N ALA A 434 17.22 -24.13 29.57
CA ALA A 434 16.91 -24.88 28.35
C ALA A 434 16.82 -23.95 27.13
N ILE A 435 16.28 -22.75 27.32
CA ILE A 435 16.24 -21.71 26.28
C ILE A 435 17.67 -21.24 25.98
N ALA A 436 18.46 -20.90 27.00
CA ALA A 436 19.85 -20.45 26.83
C ALA A 436 20.74 -21.51 26.13
N ASP A 437 20.55 -22.80 26.44
CA ASP A 437 21.27 -23.89 25.79
C ASP A 437 20.89 -24.05 24.32
N HIS A 438 19.61 -23.88 23.96
CA HIS A 438 19.16 -23.88 22.56
C HIS A 438 19.66 -22.66 21.78
N LEU A 439 19.74 -21.49 22.42
CA LEU A 439 20.25 -20.27 21.81
C LEU A 439 21.76 -20.27 21.54
N LYS A 440 22.51 -21.19 22.14
CA LYS A 440 23.96 -21.33 21.89
C LYS A 440 24.27 -21.64 20.42
N GLY A 441 23.42 -22.44 19.76
CA GLY A 441 23.50 -22.64 18.32
C GLY A 441 23.08 -21.39 17.55
N ALA A 442 22.09 -20.66 18.08
CA ALA A 442 21.42 -19.51 17.46
C ALA A 442 22.25 -18.28 17.26
N LEU A 443 22.91 -17.90 18.33
CA LEU A 443 23.56 -16.61 18.43
C LEU A 443 25.07 -16.75 18.28
N GLY A 444 25.51 -17.92 17.81
CA GLY A 444 26.88 -18.26 17.47
C GLY A 444 27.84 -18.25 18.65
N GLY A 445 28.32 -19.44 19.03
CA GLY A 445 29.50 -19.58 19.90
C GLY A 445 29.46 -18.81 21.23
N LEU A 446 28.25 -18.49 21.73
CA LEU A 446 28.05 -17.62 22.89
C LEU A 446 29.01 -17.98 24.02
N SER A 447 29.73 -16.96 24.52
CA SER A 447 30.59 -17.15 25.69
C SER A 447 29.75 -17.66 26.86
N GLU A 448 30.37 -18.43 27.75
CA GLU A 448 29.68 -18.96 28.94
C GLU A 448 29.07 -17.84 29.79
N GLY A 449 29.75 -16.69 29.91
CA GLY A 449 29.24 -15.52 30.63
C GLY A 449 28.00 -14.89 30.00
N VAL A 450 27.90 -14.82 28.67
CA VAL A 450 26.69 -14.31 27.99
C VAL A 450 25.53 -15.29 28.16
N ARG A 451 25.80 -16.61 28.11
CA ARG A 451 24.78 -17.63 28.36
C ARG A 451 24.24 -17.58 29.78
N ASP A 452 25.12 -17.41 30.77
CA ASP A 452 24.72 -17.25 32.17
C ASP A 452 23.87 -15.99 32.35
N GLN A 453 24.24 -14.89 31.69
CA GLN A 453 23.49 -13.64 31.74
C GLN A 453 22.10 -13.77 31.10
N ILE A 454 21.98 -14.44 29.95
CA ILE A 454 20.69 -14.77 29.32
C ILE A 454 19.85 -15.65 30.25
N ALA A 455 20.43 -16.73 30.80
CA ALA A 455 19.72 -17.64 31.69
C ALA A 455 19.25 -16.93 32.97
N GLU A 456 20.07 -16.06 33.55
CA GLU A 456 19.73 -15.24 34.72
C GLU A 456 18.57 -14.28 34.39
N SER A 457 18.68 -13.53 33.29
CA SER A 457 17.63 -12.61 32.83
C SER A 457 16.30 -13.32 32.57
N LEU A 458 16.32 -14.50 31.93
CA LEU A 458 15.12 -15.30 31.69
C LEU A 458 14.57 -15.91 32.99
N SER A 459 15.41 -16.28 33.94
CA SER A 459 14.97 -16.82 35.23
C SER A 459 14.23 -15.78 36.10
N ALA A 460 14.47 -14.49 35.84
CA ALA A 460 13.78 -13.38 36.49
C ALA A 460 12.36 -13.16 35.92
N ILE A 461 12.05 -13.73 34.76
CA ILE A 461 10.73 -13.69 34.14
C ILE A 461 9.91 -14.90 34.62
N PRO A 462 8.67 -14.72 35.11
CA PRO A 462 7.79 -15.84 35.43
C PRO A 462 7.66 -16.79 34.23
N LYS A 463 7.75 -18.11 34.46
CA LYS A 463 7.72 -19.12 33.37
C LYS A 463 6.53 -18.96 32.43
N ASP A 464 5.38 -18.63 32.98
CA ASP A 464 4.12 -18.46 32.25
C ASP A 464 4.12 -17.20 31.35
N LEU A 465 5.13 -16.33 31.50
CA LEU A 465 5.37 -15.12 30.70
C LEU A 465 6.60 -15.24 29.80
N LEU A 466 7.29 -16.40 29.77
CA LEU A 466 8.40 -16.61 28.85
C LEU A 466 7.92 -16.81 27.42
N THR A 467 6.80 -17.53 27.25
CA THR A 467 6.22 -17.83 25.94
C THR A 467 4.75 -17.46 25.85
N ASN A 468 4.28 -17.05 24.68
CA ASN A 468 2.87 -16.84 24.40
C ASN A 468 2.10 -18.18 24.18
N ALA A 469 0.79 -18.10 23.92
CA ALA A 469 -0.06 -19.27 23.72
C ALA A 469 0.33 -20.10 22.47
N GLN A 470 1.06 -19.47 21.54
CA GLN A 470 1.58 -20.04 20.31
C GLN A 470 2.98 -20.62 20.51
N GLY A 471 3.55 -20.61 21.71
CA GLY A 471 4.87 -21.16 22.01
C GLY A 471 6.05 -20.29 21.54
N GLN A 472 5.80 -19.03 21.16
CA GLN A 472 6.84 -18.05 20.79
C GLN A 472 7.28 -17.28 22.03
N LEU A 473 8.45 -16.63 22.02
CA LEU A 473 8.84 -15.77 23.14
C LEU A 473 7.92 -14.56 23.27
N THR A 474 7.70 -14.11 24.50
CA THR A 474 7.09 -12.79 24.73
C THR A 474 8.09 -11.68 24.46
N ASP A 475 7.62 -10.46 24.15
CA ASP A 475 8.48 -9.28 23.94
C ASP A 475 9.41 -9.03 25.12
N GLN A 476 8.92 -9.26 26.34
CA GLN A 476 9.71 -9.13 27.56
C GLN A 476 10.88 -10.13 27.58
N ALA A 477 10.66 -11.37 27.16
CA ALA A 477 11.71 -12.38 27.10
C ALA A 477 12.70 -12.12 25.95
N LYS A 478 12.21 -11.65 24.79
CA LYS A 478 13.07 -11.23 23.66
C LYS A 478 13.99 -10.08 24.08
N ALA A 479 13.43 -9.03 24.67
CA ALA A 479 14.19 -7.88 25.16
C ALA A 479 15.25 -8.30 26.19
N ALA A 480 14.89 -9.19 27.13
CA ALA A 480 15.82 -9.69 28.13
C ALA A 480 17.01 -10.49 27.55
N ILE A 481 16.82 -11.16 26.42
CA ILE A 481 17.89 -11.84 25.68
C ILE A 481 18.73 -10.81 24.91
N ILE A 482 18.09 -9.91 24.16
CA ILE A 482 18.75 -8.89 23.34
C ILE A 482 19.62 -7.98 24.22
N ASP A 483 19.10 -7.52 25.37
CA ASP A 483 19.84 -6.69 26.34
C ASP A 483 21.06 -7.41 26.95
N ALA A 484 21.07 -8.74 26.93
CA ALA A 484 22.19 -9.55 27.41
C ALA A 484 23.24 -9.82 26.31
N LEU A 485 22.93 -9.51 25.05
CA LEU A 485 23.87 -9.65 23.95
C LEU A 485 24.91 -8.51 23.95
N PRO A 486 26.14 -8.80 23.52
CA PRO A 486 27.14 -7.76 23.27
C PRO A 486 26.63 -6.66 22.33
N GLU A 487 26.76 -5.39 22.73
CA GLU A 487 26.41 -4.22 21.91
C GLU A 487 27.42 -3.95 20.76
N ASP A 488 28.45 -4.78 20.57
CA ASP A 488 29.45 -4.50 19.55
C ASP A 488 28.90 -4.77 18.14
N TYR A 489 28.96 -3.74 17.31
CA TYR A 489 28.52 -3.79 15.91
C TYR A 489 29.12 -4.96 15.11
N GLN A 490 30.34 -5.39 15.47
CA GLN A 490 30.99 -6.57 14.86
C GLN A 490 30.33 -7.89 15.26
N TYR A 491 29.75 -7.99 16.44
CA TYR A 491 28.97 -9.16 16.87
C TYR A 491 27.64 -9.22 16.15
N LEU A 492 26.92 -8.11 15.97
CA LEU A 492 25.71 -8.07 15.14
C LEU A 492 26.00 -8.42 13.66
N GLU A 493 27.13 -7.95 13.12
CA GLU A 493 27.59 -8.31 11.78
C GLU A 493 28.09 -9.77 11.69
N GLY A 494 28.63 -10.31 12.80
CA GLY A 494 28.98 -11.71 12.97
C GLY A 494 27.75 -12.62 13.02
N ILE A 495 26.71 -12.22 13.74
CA ILE A 495 25.44 -12.95 13.83
C ILE A 495 24.79 -13.08 12.47
N LYS A 496 24.89 -12.10 11.56
CA LYS A 496 24.41 -12.26 10.17
C LYS A 496 25.06 -13.45 9.45
N ASN A 497 26.33 -13.74 9.71
CA ASN A 497 27.03 -14.89 9.12
C ASN A 497 26.79 -16.18 9.91
N GLU A 498 26.63 -16.10 11.23
CA GLU A 498 26.43 -17.25 12.13
C GLU A 498 24.96 -17.68 12.22
N SER A 499 24.00 -16.80 11.96
CA SER A 499 22.56 -17.10 11.85
C SER A 499 22.27 -18.02 10.69
N ASN A 500 23.08 -17.96 9.62
CA ASN A 500 23.01 -18.92 8.52
C ASN A 500 23.35 -20.32 9.03
N THR A 501 24.48 -20.44 9.73
CA THR A 501 24.86 -21.69 10.38
C THR A 501 23.82 -22.13 11.40
N PHE A 502 23.16 -21.22 12.10
CA PHE A 502 22.11 -21.59 13.04
C PHE A 502 20.84 -22.13 12.38
N ILE A 503 20.28 -21.38 11.43
CA ILE A 503 19.04 -21.80 10.76
C ILE A 503 19.29 -23.16 10.11
N LEU A 504 20.49 -23.36 9.56
CA LEU A 504 20.98 -24.63 9.04
C LEU A 504 21.14 -25.72 10.12
N ASP A 505 21.84 -25.44 11.22
CA ASP A 505 22.25 -26.47 12.20
C ASP A 505 21.14 -26.82 13.21
N THR A 506 20.27 -25.88 13.59
CA THR A 506 19.31 -26.07 14.70
C THR A 506 17.88 -26.27 14.24
N ILE A 507 17.45 -25.59 13.18
CA ILE A 507 16.08 -25.75 12.67
C ILE A 507 16.01 -26.93 11.71
N LEU A 508 17.03 -27.09 10.86
CA LEU A 508 17.04 -28.10 9.81
C LEU A 508 17.79 -29.37 10.21
N GLY A 509 18.76 -29.28 11.14
CA GLY A 509 19.48 -30.41 11.74
C GLY A 509 18.69 -31.24 12.75
N ALA A 510 17.47 -30.80 13.12
CA ALA A 510 16.50 -31.63 13.84
C ALA A 510 15.81 -32.65 12.91
N SER A 511 15.82 -32.42 11.59
CA SER A 511 15.31 -33.37 10.59
C SER A 511 16.40 -34.37 10.19
N HIS A 512 16.05 -35.62 9.89
CA HIS A 512 17.00 -36.65 9.46
C HIS A 512 17.69 -36.38 8.09
N ARG A 513 17.66 -35.14 7.56
CA ARG A 513 18.04 -34.76 6.17
C ARG A 513 19.07 -33.61 6.06
N ASP A 514 20.01 -33.49 7.00
CA ASP A 514 21.13 -32.50 7.05
C ASP A 514 21.77 -32.12 5.69
N TYR A 515 21.94 -33.07 4.77
CA TYR A 515 22.70 -32.85 3.54
C TYR A 515 21.89 -32.21 2.40
N GLN A 516 20.56 -32.36 2.38
CA GLN A 516 19.74 -31.89 1.25
C GLN A 516 19.32 -30.42 1.38
N ILE A 517 19.35 -29.86 2.60
CA ILE A 517 18.73 -28.57 2.92
C ILE A 517 19.77 -27.45 3.04
N SER A 518 21.01 -27.77 3.42
CA SER A 518 22.15 -26.83 3.38
C SER A 518 22.53 -26.40 1.96
N GLU A 519 22.27 -27.25 0.96
CA GLU A 519 22.27 -26.86 -0.45
C GLU A 519 21.15 -25.86 -0.73
N SER A 520 19.92 -26.10 -0.23
CA SER A 520 18.72 -25.30 -0.57
C SER A 520 18.77 -23.84 -0.13
N MET A 521 19.25 -23.48 1.07
CA MET A 521 19.32 -22.06 1.49
C MET A 521 20.40 -21.27 0.74
N GLY A 522 21.60 -21.86 0.58
CA GLY A 522 22.65 -21.28 -0.25
C GLY A 522 22.22 -21.15 -1.71
N GLU A 523 21.47 -22.13 -2.21
CA GLU A 523 20.80 -22.08 -3.50
C GLU A 523 19.77 -20.94 -3.57
N TYR A 524 18.88 -20.79 -2.58
CA TYR A 524 17.88 -19.71 -2.58
C TYR A 524 18.50 -18.32 -2.51
N GLY A 525 19.54 -18.12 -1.70
CA GLY A 525 20.34 -16.89 -1.73
C GLY A 525 20.96 -16.65 -3.11
N THR A 526 21.52 -17.69 -3.73
CA THR A 526 22.05 -17.62 -5.10
C THR A 526 20.96 -17.31 -6.13
N TYR A 527 19.73 -17.78 -5.94
CA TYR A 527 18.60 -17.46 -6.82
C TYR A 527 18.18 -16.00 -6.69
N ILE A 528 18.17 -15.44 -5.46
CA ILE A 528 17.93 -14.01 -5.22
C ILE A 528 19.02 -13.15 -5.87
N ASP A 529 20.30 -13.53 -5.71
CA ASP A 529 21.40 -12.82 -6.36
C ASP A 529 21.31 -12.91 -7.89
N GLY A 530 20.88 -14.08 -8.40
CA GLY A 530 20.68 -14.34 -9.82
C GLY A 530 19.53 -13.54 -10.44
N SER A 531 18.43 -13.31 -9.72
CA SER A 531 17.30 -12.51 -10.21
C SER A 531 17.66 -11.03 -10.34
N ARG A 532 18.51 -10.51 -9.45
CA ARG A 532 18.93 -9.10 -9.46
C ARG A 532 19.97 -8.76 -10.53
N GLY A 533 20.52 -9.75 -11.21
CA GLY A 533 21.52 -9.57 -12.27
C GLY A 533 22.86 -9.04 -11.72
N SER A 534 23.77 -9.94 -11.39
CA SER A 534 25.16 -9.62 -11.00
C SER A 534 25.92 -8.83 -12.06
#